data_AF-A0A1Y2PDI0-F1
#
_entry.id   AF-A0A1Y2PDI0-F1
#
_cell.length_a   1.000
_cell.length_b   1.000
_cell.length_c   1.000
_cell.angle_alpha   90.00
_cell.angle_beta   90.00
_cell.angle_gamma   90.00
#
_symmetry.space_group_name_H-M   'P 1'
#
loop_
_entity.id
_entity.type
_entity.pdbx_description
1 polymer ?
#
loop_
_entity_poly.entity_id
_entity_poly.type
_entity_poly.pdbx_seq_one_letter_code
_entity_poly.pdbx_strand_id
1 'polypeptide(L)' 'MEKQNFNDLINKAKANNQPKTIQKVVPIPTKETEEVQFSFYLDKNLLKKIKQHALNENKSIKNIINKALENYIKTT' A
#
# COMPACT_ATOMS: atom_id res chain seq x y z
N MET A 1 55.85 2.91 22.46
CA MET A 1 55.21 3.82 21.49
C MET A 1 53.91 3.25 20.88
N GLU A 2 53.46 2.02 21.20
CA GLU A 2 52.27 1.41 20.56
C GLU A 2 50.91 1.76 21.19
N LYS A 3 50.86 2.13 22.47
CA LYS A 3 49.61 2.42 23.19
C LYS A 3 48.89 3.69 22.69
N GLN A 4 49.60 4.59 22.01
CA GLN A 4 49.06 5.84 21.49
C GLN A 4 48.15 5.60 20.27
N ASN A 5 48.52 4.63 19.41
CA ASN A 5 47.75 4.30 18.20
C ASN A 5 46.37 3.68 18.48
N PHE A 6 46.23 2.91 19.57
CA PHE A 6 44.94 2.29 19.92
C PHE A 6 43.91 3.31 20.44
N ASN A 7 44.36 4.29 21.22
CA ASN A 7 43.50 5.36 21.70
C ASN A 7 42.99 6.24 20.54
N ASP A 8 43.82 6.49 19.54
CA ASP A 8 43.42 7.24 18.33
C ASP A 8 42.38 6.49 17.49
N LEU A 9 42.49 5.16 17.42
CA LEU A 9 41.49 4.31 16.76
C LEU A 9 40.15 4.33 17.50
N ILE A 10 40.17 4.27 18.84
CA ILE A 10 38.96 4.39 19.68
C ILE A 10 38.31 5.76 19.49
N ASN A 11 39.10 6.83 19.46
CA ASN A 11 38.59 8.19 19.30
C ASN A 11 37.97 8.40 17.92
N LYS A 12 38.57 7.85 16.86
CA LYS A 12 37.97 7.84 15.50
C LYS A 12 36.67 7.05 15.43
N ALA A 13 36.59 5.89 16.10
CA ALA A 13 35.38 5.08 16.15
C ALA A 13 34.23 5.79 16.89
N LYS A 14 34.54 6.46 18.02
CA LYS A 14 33.57 7.25 18.79
C LYS A 14 33.10 8.50 18.05
N ALA A 15 33.96 9.13 17.25
CA ALA A 15 33.59 10.28 16.40
C ALA A 15 32.64 9.89 15.26
N ASN A 16 32.62 8.62 14.86
CA ASN A 16 31.71 8.10 13.83
C ASN A 16 30.33 7.67 14.38
N ASN A 17 30.07 7.87 15.68
CA ASN A 17 28.74 7.73 16.28
C ASN A 17 27.86 8.96 15.96
N GLN A 18 27.76 9.30 14.68
CA GLN A 18 26.67 10.15 14.21
C GLN A 18 25.37 9.45 14.64
N PRO A 19 24.45 10.14 15.34
CA PRO A 19 23.19 9.53 15.76
C PRO A 19 22.50 9.03 14.50
N LYS A 20 22.48 7.71 14.30
CA LYS A 20 21.73 7.10 13.21
C LYS A 20 20.33 7.65 13.33
N THR A 21 19.87 8.36 12.33
CA THR A 21 18.52 8.92 12.29
C THR A 21 17.57 7.72 12.23
N ILE A 22 17.14 7.24 13.39
CA ILE A 22 16.16 6.17 13.47
C ILE A 22 14.87 6.77 12.91
N GLN A 23 14.56 6.42 11.66
CA GLN A 23 13.35 6.88 11.01
C GLN A 23 12.16 6.35 11.82
N LYS A 24 11.44 7.27 12.48
CA LYS A 24 10.26 6.94 13.26
C LYS A 24 9.17 6.48 12.29
N VAL A 25 8.95 5.17 12.21
CA VAL A 25 7.79 4.62 11.51
C VAL A 25 6.53 4.98 12.30
N VAL A 26 5.72 5.87 11.74
CA VAL A 26 4.42 6.22 12.30
C VAL A 26 3.33 5.47 11.54
N PRO A 27 2.33 4.90 12.22
CA PRO A 27 1.16 4.35 11.56
C PRO A 27 0.52 5.41 10.67
N ILE A 28 0.22 5.07 9.43
CA ILE A 28 -0.55 5.94 8.55
C ILE A 28 -1.98 5.93 9.10
N PRO A 29 -2.56 7.09 9.49
CA PRO A 29 -3.94 7.12 9.94
C PRO A 29 -4.84 6.56 8.83
N THR A 30 -5.57 5.50 9.16
CA THR A 30 -6.56 4.91 8.26
C THR A 30 -7.63 5.96 8.02
N LYS A 31 -7.80 6.38 6.76
CA LYS A 31 -8.90 7.25 6.37
C LYS A 31 -10.20 6.52 6.66
N GLU A 32 -11.11 7.15 7.39
CA GLU A 32 -12.49 6.69 7.50
C GLU A 32 -13.11 6.81 6.12
N THR A 33 -13.37 5.67 5.48
CA THR A 33 -14.07 5.59 4.20
C THR A 33 -15.39 4.89 4.43
N GLU A 34 -16.45 5.34 3.76
CA GLU A 34 -17.79 4.70 3.81
C GLU A 34 -17.81 3.30 3.15
N GLU A 35 -16.71 2.91 2.51
CA GLU A 35 -16.59 1.65 1.77
C GLU A 35 -15.87 0.58 2.59
N VAL A 36 -16.37 -0.65 2.51
CA VAL A 36 -15.79 -1.84 3.15
C VAL A 36 -15.21 -2.77 2.08
N GLN A 37 -14.08 -3.43 2.39
CA GLN A 37 -13.51 -4.44 1.50
C GLN A 37 -14.45 -5.64 1.36
N PHE A 38 -14.73 -6.02 0.12
CA PHE A 38 -15.53 -7.20 -0.22
C PHE A 38 -14.76 -8.08 -1.21
N SER A 39 -14.83 -9.40 -1.05
CA SER A 39 -14.09 -10.35 -1.88
C SER A 39 -14.88 -11.65 -2.05
N PHE A 40 -14.96 -12.12 -3.30
CA PHE A 40 -15.65 -13.35 -3.68
C PHE A 40 -15.04 -13.91 -4.98
N TYR A 41 -15.35 -15.17 -5.29
CA TYR A 41 -14.95 -15.78 -6.55
C TYR A 41 -15.87 -15.37 -7.69
N LEU A 42 -15.27 -14.99 -8.82
CA LEU A 42 -15.98 -14.64 -10.04
C LEU A 42 -15.53 -15.57 -11.18
N ASP A 43 -16.47 -15.95 -12.05
CA ASP A 43 -16.15 -16.71 -13.25
C ASP A 43 -15.10 -15.98 -14.11
N LYS A 44 -14.13 -16.74 -14.62
CA LYS A 44 -12.98 -16.19 -15.37
C LYS A 44 -13.43 -15.47 -16.65
N ASN A 45 -14.44 -15.98 -17.34
CA ASN A 45 -14.94 -15.36 -18.57
C ASN A 45 -15.73 -14.09 -18.25
N LEU A 46 -16.50 -14.11 -17.16
CA LEU A 46 -17.20 -12.91 -16.69
C LEU A 46 -16.22 -11.80 -16.31
N LEU A 47 -15.15 -12.11 -15.57
CA LEU A 47 -14.11 -11.13 -15.24
C LEU A 47 -13.46 -10.51 -16.48
N LYS A 48 -13.17 -11.32 -17.51
CA LYS A 48 -12.61 -10.83 -18.79
C LYS A 48 -13.55 -9.84 -19.46
N LYS A 49 -14.85 -10.16 -19.54
CA LYS A 49 -15.86 -9.28 -20.14
C LYS A 49 -15.98 -7.96 -19.38
N ILE A 50 -16.01 -8.01 -18.04
CA ILE A 50 -16.06 -6.79 -17.21
C ILE A 50 -14.83 -5.92 -17.44
N LYS A 51 -13.63 -6.51 -17.50
CA LYS A 51 -12.39 -5.77 -17.79
C LYS A 51 -12.43 -5.09 -19.16
N GLN A 52 -12.89 -5.79 -20.19
CA GLN A 52 -13.00 -5.22 -21.53
C GLN A 52 -14.02 -4.07 -21.56
N HIS A 53 -15.16 -4.22 -20.88
CA HIS A 53 -16.17 -3.18 -20.76
C HIS A 53 -15.65 -1.95 -20.00
N ALA A 54 -14.88 -2.16 -18.93
CA ALA A 54 -14.22 -1.10 -18.17
C ALA A 54 -13.28 -0.25 -19.04
N LEU A 55 -12.51 -0.91 -19.90
CA LEU A 55 -11.63 -0.23 -20.85
C LEU A 55 -12.42 0.58 -21.88
N ASN A 56 -13.46 -0.01 -22.47
CA ASN A 56 -14.28 0.65 -23.49
C ASN A 56 -15.01 1.90 -22.96
N GLU A 57 -15.49 1.86 -21.72
CA GLU A 57 -16.22 2.98 -21.12
C GLU A 57 -15.33 3.97 -20.35
N ASN A 58 -14.01 3.74 -20.31
CA ASN A 58 -13.07 4.49 -19.49
C ASN A 58 -13.51 4.59 -18.02
N LYS A 59 -14.02 3.48 -17.47
CA LYS A 59 -14.50 3.36 -16.07
C LYS A 59 -13.70 2.31 -15.32
N SER A 60 -13.66 2.42 -13.99
CA SER A 60 -13.06 1.39 -13.16
C SER A 60 -13.98 0.15 -13.07
N ILE A 61 -13.36 -1.01 -12.89
CA ILE A 61 -14.07 -2.28 -12.65
C ILE A 61 -15.00 -2.16 -11.43
N LYS A 62 -14.53 -1.49 -10.36
CA LYS A 62 -15.31 -1.23 -9.15
C LYS A 62 -16.61 -0.48 -9.46
N ASN A 63 -16.55 0.57 -10.28
CA ASN A 63 -17.74 1.35 -10.65
C ASN A 63 -18.76 0.49 -11.40
N ILE A 64 -18.30 -0.35 -12.34
CA ILE A 64 -19.17 -1.27 -13.09
C ILE A 64 -19.84 -2.28 -12.16
N ILE A 65 -19.07 -2.91 -11.26
CA ILE A 65 -19.59 -3.92 -10.34
C ILE A 65 -20.61 -3.29 -9.38
N ASN A 66 -20.29 -2.16 -8.75
CA ASN A 66 -21.20 -1.49 -7.82
C ASN A 66 -22.50 -1.07 -8.52
N LYS A 67 -22.42 -0.50 -9.73
CA LYS A 67 -23.62 -0.15 -10.51
C LYS A 67 -24.46 -1.36 -10.89
N ALA A 68 -23.83 -2.47 -11.27
CA ALA A 68 -24.55 -3.70 -11.58
C ALA A 68 -25.30 -4.22 -10.36
N LEU A 69 -24.67 -4.21 -9.18
CA LEU A 69 -25.29 -4.63 -7.91
C LEU A 69 -26.42 -3.68 -7.51
N GLU A 70 -26.21 -2.36 -7.58
CA GLU A 70 -27.25 -1.37 -7.28
C GLU A 70 -28.46 -1.53 -8.21
N ASN A 71 -28.23 -1.71 -9.51
CA ASN A 71 -29.31 -1.90 -10.49
C ASN A 71 -30.07 -3.20 -10.23
N TYR A 72 -29.37 -4.28 -9.88
CA TYR A 72 -29.99 -5.55 -9.55
C TYR A 72 -30.91 -5.43 -8.33
N ILE A 73 -30.48 -4.72 -7.29
CA ILE A 73 -31.28 -4.49 -6.07
C ILE A 73 -32.46 -3.53 -6.34
N LYS A 74 -32.26 -2.46 -7.12
CA LYS A 74 -33.31 -1.46 -7.44
C LYS A 74 -34.46 -2.02 -8.29
N THR A 75 -34.28 -3.16 -8.96
CA THR A 75 -35.31 -3.76 -9.83
C THR A 75 -36.25 -4.70 -9.04
N THR A 76 -36.28 -4.59 -7.71
CA THR A 76 -37.21 -5.29 -6.80
C THR A 76 -38.04 -4.27 -6.04
#